data_AF-A0A971Q0W5-F1
#
_entry.id   AF-A0A971Q0W5-F1
#
_cell.length_a   1.000
_cell.length_b   1.000
_cell.length_c   1.000
_cell.angle_alpha   90.00
_cell.angle_beta   90.00
_cell.angle_gamma   90.00
#
_symmetry.space_group_name_H-M   'P 1'
#
loop_
_entity.id
_entity.type
_entity.pdbx_description
1 polymer ?
#
loop_
_entity_poly.entity_id
_entity_poly.type
_entity_poly.pdbx_seq_one_letter_code
_entity_poly.pdbx_strand_id
1 'polypeptide(L)' 'ELDVAADVTKVKDISKIMAYKVMVTPALVIDGEVKIAGRLPRKGELHKYIKGD' A
#
# COMPACT_ATOMS: atom_id res chain seq x y z
N GLU A 1 13.97 -4.84 11.83
CA GLU A 1 12.61 -5.06 11.27
C GLU A 1 11.72 -3.93 11.76
N LEU A 2 10.58 -3.66 11.10
CA LEU A 2 9.87 -2.38 11.30
C LEU A 2 9.12 -2.24 12.64
N ASP A 3 8.92 -3.32 13.41
CA ASP A 3 8.22 -3.36 14.71
C ASP A 3 6.92 -2.52 14.77
N VAL A 4 6.21 -2.45 13.64
CA VAL A 4 4.91 -1.79 13.53
C VAL A 4 3.84 -2.87 13.51
N ALA A 5 2.78 -2.69 14.31
CA ALA A 5 1.57 -3.50 14.28
C ALA A 5 0.79 -3.22 12.98
N ALA A 6 1.23 -3.84 11.89
CA ALA A 6 0.70 -3.91 10.53
C ALA A 6 -0.32 -5.04 10.26
N ASP A 7 -1.59 -4.76 9.92
CA ASP A 7 -2.42 -5.76 9.24
C ASP A 7 -2.14 -5.77 7.74
N VAL A 8 -1.38 -6.78 7.28
CA VAL A 8 -0.98 -6.89 5.87
C VAL A 8 -1.88 -7.90 5.15
N THR A 9 -2.71 -7.42 4.23
CA THR A 9 -3.57 -8.27 3.39
C THR A 9 -3.16 -8.20 1.93
N LYS A 10 -2.93 -9.37 1.32
CA LYS A 10 -2.68 -9.46 -0.13
C LYS A 10 -4.00 -9.49 -0.89
N VAL A 11 -4.30 -8.42 -1.62
CA VAL A 11 -5.46 -8.35 -2.50
C VAL A 11 -5.08 -8.78 -3.92
N LYS A 12 -5.76 -9.80 -4.45
CA LYS A 12 -5.65 -10.24 -5.86
C LYS A 12 -6.93 -10.03 -6.66
N ASP A 13 -8.02 -9.72 -5.97
CA ASP A 13 -9.34 -9.53 -6.53
C ASP A 13 -9.43 -8.17 -7.23
N ILE A 14 -9.72 -8.18 -8.54
CA ILE A 14 -9.79 -6.97 -9.34
C ILE A 14 -10.91 -6.03 -8.87
N SER A 15 -12.04 -6.57 -8.40
CA SER A 15 -13.16 -5.77 -7.89
C SER A 15 -12.73 -5.02 -6.63
N LYS A 16 -11.98 -5.67 -5.73
CA LYS A 16 -11.41 -5.01 -4.54
C LYS A 16 -10.38 -3.96 -4.90
N ILE A 17 -9.51 -4.22 -5.88
CA ILE A 17 -8.50 -3.26 -6.36
C ILE A 17 -9.18 -1.99 -6.91
N MET A 18 -10.20 -2.17 -7.75
CA MET A 18 -10.96 -1.07 -8.35
C MET A 18 -11.75 -0.27 -7.29
N ALA A 19 -12.22 -0.91 -6.21
CA ALA A 19 -12.89 -0.21 -5.11
C ALA A 19 -11.98 0.81 -4.41
N TYR A 20 -10.66 0.54 -4.36
CA TYR A 20 -9.65 1.49 -3.90
C TYR A 20 -9.24 2.52 -4.96
N LYS A 21 -9.94 2.59 -6.11
CA LYS A 21 -9.62 3.47 -7.25
C LYS A 21 -8.20 3.26 -7.79
N VAL A 22 -7.64 2.07 -7.63
CA VAL A 22 -6.34 1.70 -8.18
C VAL A 22 -6.52 1.28 -9.63
N MET A 23 -6.10 2.13 -10.56
CA MET A 23 -6.15 1.86 -12.00
C MET A 23 -4.92 1.07 -12.49
N VAL A 24 -3.80 1.19 -11.78
CA VAL A 24 -2.51 0.59 -12.18
C VAL A 24 -1.86 -0.07 -10.97
N THR A 25 -1.58 -1.37 -11.10
CA THR A 25 -0.80 -2.14 -10.13
C THR A 25 0.69 -2.17 -10.54
N PRO A 26 1.65 -2.23 -9.60
CA PRO A 26 1.51 -2.41 -8.16
C PRO A 26 0.96 -1.17 -7.44
N ALA A 27 0.20 -1.37 -6.36
CA ALA A 27 -0.31 -0.30 -5.52
C ALA A 27 -0.17 -0.64 -4.04
N LEU A 28 -0.06 0.39 -3.21
CA LEU A 28 0.04 0.29 -1.75
C LEU A 28 -1.03 1.20 -1.14
N VAL A 29 -1.89 0.61 -0.33
CA VAL A 29 -2.95 1.28 0.42
C VAL A 29 -2.64 1.12 1.90
N ILE A 30 -2.65 2.22 2.64
CA ILE A 30 -2.41 2.26 4.09
C ILE A 30 -3.55 3.08 4.70
N ASP A 31 -4.20 2.55 5.74
CA ASP A 31 -5.34 3.18 6.42
C ASP A 31 -6.49 3.58 5.47
N GLY A 32 -6.70 2.78 4.41
CA GLY A 32 -7.72 3.03 3.39
C GLY A 32 -7.34 4.07 2.33
N GLU A 33 -6.16 4.69 2.44
CA GLU A 33 -5.67 5.69 1.51
C GLU A 33 -4.61 5.12 0.55
N VAL A 34 -4.75 5.39 -0.75
CA VAL A 34 -3.77 4.97 -1.76
C VAL A 34 -2.52 5.84 -1.64
N LYS A 35 -1.44 5.29 -1.07
CA LYS A 35 -0.15 5.99 -0.96
C LYS A 35 0.68 5.88 -2.23
N ILE A 36 0.52 4.77 -2.96
CA ILE A 36 1.25 4.50 -4.20
C ILE A 36 0.36 3.74 -5.18
N ALA A 37 0.39 4.14 -6.47
CA ALA A 37 -0.17 3.38 -7.58
C ALA A 37 0.80 3.40 -8.77
N GLY A 38 0.92 2.29 -9.49
CA GLY A 38 1.74 2.15 -10.70
C GLY A 38 3.26 2.08 -10.50
N ARG A 39 3.76 2.05 -9.25
CA ARG A 39 5.20 1.89 -8.97
C ARG A 39 5.44 1.03 -7.73
N LEU A 40 6.60 0.37 -7.68
CA LEU A 40 7.05 -0.35 -6.51
C LEU A 40 7.92 0.58 -5.63
N PRO A 41 7.53 0.90 -4.39
CA PRO A 41 8.37 1.70 -3.50
C PRO A 41 9.68 1.00 -3.15
N ARG A 42 10.72 1.80 -2.91
CA ARG A 42 11.95 1.31 -2.28
C ARG A 42 11.75 1.14 -0.78
N LYS A 43 12.58 0.30 -0.14
CA LYS A 43 12.51 0.06 1.32
C LYS A 43 12.49 1.36 2.12
N GLY A 44 13.31 2.36 1.78
CA GLY A 44 13.34 3.65 2.49
C GLY A 44 12.05 4.46 2.38
N GLU A 45 11.32 4.37 1.26
CA GLU A 45 10.03 5.06 1.10
C GLU A 45 8.92 4.36 1.88
N LEU A 46 8.91 3.02 1.88
CA LEU A 46 7.98 2.21 2.68
C LEU A 46 8.03 2.59 4.17
N HIS A 47 9.22 2.82 4.72
CA HIS A 47 9.36 3.23 6.12
C HIS A 47 8.66 4.57 6.41
N LYS A 48 8.75 5.54 5.49
CA LYS A 48 8.09 6.84 5.64
C LYS A 48 6.57 6.72 5.63
N TYR A 49 6.03 5.90 4.72
CA TYR A 49 4.58 5.71 4.62
C TYR A 49 3.98 4.98 5.81
N ILE A 50 4.72 4.04 6.42
CA ILE A 50 4.23 3.21 7.52
C ILE A 50 4.41 3.89 8.88
N LYS A 51 5.51 4.63 9.09
CA LYS A 51 5.76 5.24 10.40
C LYS A 51 4.90 6.46 10.69
N GLY A 52 4.42 7.17 9.66
CA GLY A 52 3.74 8.46 9.83
C GLY A 52 4.67 9.46 10.52
N ASP A 53 5.24 10.40 9.79
CA ASP A 53 5.76 11.60 10.46
C ASP A 53 4.58 12.44 10.98
#